data_AF-P60448-F1
#
_entry.id   AF-P60448-F1
#
_cell.length_a   1.000
_cell.length_b   1.000
_cell.length_c   1.000
_cell.angle_alpha   90.00
_cell.angle_beta   90.00
_cell.angle_gamma   90.00
#
_symmetry.space_group_name_H-M   'P 1'
#
loop_
_entity.id
_entity.type
_entity.pdbx_description
1 polymer ?
#
loop_
_entity_poly.entity_id
_entity_poly.type
_entity_poly.pdbx_seq_one_letter_code
_entity_poly.pdbx_strand_id
1 'polypeptide(L)'
;MTKGILGRKIGMTQVFGENGELIPVTVVEAKENVVLQKKTVEVDGYNAIQVGFEDKKAYKKDAKSNKYANKPAEGHAKKADAAPKRFIREFRNVDVDAYEVGQEVSVDTFVAGDVIDVTGVSKGKGFQGAIKRHGQSRGPMSHGSHFHRAPGSVGMASDASRVFKGQKMPGRMGGNTVTVQNLEVVQVDTENKVILVKGNVPGPKKGLVEIRTSIKKGNK
;
A
#
# COMPACT_ATOMS: atom_id res chain seq x y z
N MET A 1 2.96 15.93 12.02
CA MET A 1 3.09 16.06 10.54
C MET A 1 3.21 14.68 9.92
N THR A 2 2.68 14.46 8.71
CA THR A 2 2.75 13.14 8.07
C THR A 2 4.11 12.93 7.43
N LYS A 3 4.86 11.91 7.87
CA LYS A 3 6.00 11.37 7.13
C LYS A 3 5.50 10.25 6.22
N GLY A 4 6.09 10.10 5.04
CA GLY A 4 5.66 9.10 4.07
C GLY A 4 6.81 8.60 3.21
N ILE A 5 6.84 7.29 2.95
CA ILE A 5 7.82 6.64 2.08
C ILE A 5 7.16 5.52 1.28
N LEU A 6 7.65 5.28 0.07
CA LEU A 6 7.23 4.13 -0.75
C LEU A 6 8.28 3.02 -0.65
N GLY A 7 7.82 1.78 -0.76
CA GLY A 7 8.70 0.63 -0.72
C GLY A 7 8.11 -0.61 -1.38
N ARG A 8 8.91 -1.67 -1.39
CA ARG A 8 8.56 -3.01 -1.85
C ARG A 8 8.53 -3.99 -0.69
N LYS A 9 7.43 -4.73 -0.58
CA LYS A 9 7.34 -5.85 0.35
C LYS A 9 8.26 -6.99 -0.08
N ILE A 10 9.33 -7.26 0.64
CA ILE A 10 10.30 -8.32 0.31
C ILE A 10 9.83 -9.68 0.82
N GLY A 11 9.33 -9.75 2.06
CA GLY A 11 9.00 -11.02 2.69
C GLY A 11 8.68 -10.84 4.16
N MET A 12 8.53 -11.96 4.86
CA MET A 12 8.37 -11.98 6.30
C MET A 12 9.52 -12.78 6.90
N THR A 13 9.95 -12.35 8.08
CA THR A 13 10.91 -13.05 8.94
C THR A 13 10.48 -12.87 10.39
N GLN A 14 11.25 -13.40 11.31
CA GLN A 14 11.08 -13.19 12.75
C GLN A 14 12.33 -12.54 13.32
N VAL A 15 12.14 -11.68 14.31
CA VAL A 15 13.23 -11.09 15.12
C VAL A 15 12.90 -11.32 16.59
N PHE A 16 13.92 -11.44 17.42
CA PHE A 16 13.73 -11.58 18.86
C PHE A 16 13.85 -10.20 19.51
N GLY A 17 12.88 -9.83 20.33
CA GLY A 17 12.96 -8.63 21.17
C GLY A 17 13.94 -8.83 22.34
N GLU A 18 14.22 -7.75 23.07
CA GLU A 18 15.14 -7.76 24.22
C GLU A 18 14.73 -8.77 25.32
N ASN A 19 13.42 -9.00 25.47
CA ASN A 19 12.85 -9.95 26.43
C ASN A 19 12.82 -11.41 25.92
N GLY A 20 13.39 -11.70 24.75
CA GLY A 20 13.33 -13.01 24.10
C GLY A 20 11.99 -13.34 23.41
N GLU A 21 11.07 -12.38 23.31
CA GLU A 21 9.81 -12.57 22.57
C GLU A 21 10.08 -12.67 21.06
N LEU A 22 9.43 -13.62 20.39
CA LEU A 22 9.49 -13.77 18.93
C LEU A 22 8.48 -12.80 18.28
N ILE A 23 9.00 -11.80 17.58
CA ILE A 23 8.20 -10.79 16.88
C ILE A 23 8.19 -11.10 15.38
N PRO A 24 7.03 -11.43 14.78
CA PRO A 24 6.91 -11.59 13.34
C PRO A 24 7.01 -10.22 12.66
N VAL A 25 7.90 -10.09 11.68
CA VAL A 25 8.13 -8.83 10.96
C VAL A 25 7.98 -9.02 9.45
N THR A 26 7.42 -8.02 8.78
CA THR A 26 7.49 -7.88 7.34
C THR A 26 8.65 -6.96 6.98
N VAL A 27 9.50 -7.43 6.07
CA VAL A 27 10.62 -6.68 5.51
C VAL A 27 10.14 -5.83 4.34
N VAL A 28 10.30 -4.51 4.43
CA VAL A 28 9.98 -3.55 3.36
C VAL A 28 11.24 -2.83 2.90
N GLU A 29 11.61 -2.98 1.63
CA GLU A 29 12.73 -2.26 1.01
C GLU A 29 12.25 -0.92 0.45
N ALA A 30 12.87 0.18 0.83
CA ALA A 30 12.46 1.54 0.43
C ALA A 30 13.64 2.33 -0.14
N LYS A 31 14.11 1.89 -1.32
CA LYS A 31 15.23 2.48 -2.07
C LYS A 31 14.77 3.58 -3.03
N GLU A 32 15.61 4.60 -3.23
CA GLU A 32 15.51 5.58 -4.33
C GLU A 32 14.17 6.34 -4.39
N ASN A 33 13.64 6.69 -3.22
CA ASN A 33 12.49 7.57 -3.13
C ASN A 33 12.93 9.01 -3.41
N VAL A 34 12.42 9.63 -4.47
CA VAL A 34 12.78 11.01 -4.84
C VAL A 34 11.54 11.88 -4.86
N VAL A 35 11.64 13.09 -4.30
CA VAL A 35 10.56 14.09 -4.37
C VAL A 35 10.52 14.67 -5.78
N LEU A 36 9.45 14.38 -6.53
CA LEU A 36 9.28 14.84 -7.92
C LEU A 36 8.61 16.21 -8.01
N GLN A 37 7.69 16.51 -7.10
CA GLN A 37 6.92 17.74 -7.10
C GLN A 37 6.48 18.08 -5.68
N LYS A 38 6.56 19.37 -5.34
CA LYS A 38 5.88 19.97 -4.20
C LYS A 38 4.55 20.56 -4.66
N LYS A 39 3.50 20.37 -3.86
CA LYS A 39 2.20 21.00 -4.04
C LYS A 39 1.93 21.90 -2.85
N THR A 40 1.61 23.15 -3.13
CA THR A 40 1.33 24.18 -2.13
C THR A 40 -0.12 24.64 -2.23
N VAL A 41 -0.63 25.22 -1.15
CA VAL A 41 -1.99 25.78 -1.13
C VAL A 41 -2.19 26.83 -2.23
N GLU A 42 -1.19 27.66 -2.50
CA GLU A 42 -1.29 28.78 -3.45
C GLU A 42 -1.47 28.32 -4.91
N VAL A 43 -0.81 27.22 -5.31
CA VAL A 43 -0.79 26.74 -6.71
C VAL A 43 -1.80 25.61 -6.94
N ASP A 44 -1.87 24.64 -6.01
CA ASP A 44 -2.66 23.41 -6.18
C ASP A 44 -3.91 23.36 -5.28
N GLY A 45 -4.05 24.29 -4.32
CA GLY A 45 -5.15 24.31 -3.35
C GLY A 45 -4.97 23.39 -2.15
N TYR A 46 -3.83 22.69 -2.03
CA TYR A 46 -3.52 21.82 -0.89
C TYR A 46 -2.02 21.57 -0.74
N ASN A 47 -1.60 21.20 0.48
CA ASN A 47 -0.21 20.85 0.79
C ASN A 47 0.04 19.33 0.63
N ALA A 48 0.96 18.99 -0.27
CA ALA A 48 1.40 17.61 -0.48
C ALA A 48 2.80 17.54 -1.12
N ILE A 49 3.48 16.42 -0.89
CA ILE A 49 4.68 16.06 -1.65
C ILE A 49 4.37 14.86 -2.55
N GLN A 50 4.87 14.90 -3.76
CA GLN A 50 4.82 13.78 -4.69
C GLN A 50 6.16 13.05 -4.67
N VAL A 51 6.14 11.80 -4.23
CA VAL A 51 7.33 10.94 -4.15
C VAL A 51 7.25 9.87 -5.23
N GLY A 52 8.36 9.69 -5.94
CA GLY A 52 8.54 8.64 -6.92
C GLY A 52 9.48 7.55 -6.43
N PHE A 53 9.15 6.30 -6.73
CA PHE A 53 9.86 5.10 -6.29
C PHE A 53 10.12 4.14 -7.46
N GLU A 54 11.32 3.56 -7.45
CA GLU A 54 11.88 2.64 -8.44
C GLU A 54 12.02 3.26 -9.85
N ASP A 55 13.23 3.26 -10.41
CA ASP A 55 13.44 3.73 -11.77
C ASP A 55 12.74 2.83 -12.80
N LYS A 56 12.18 3.45 -13.84
CA LYS A 56 11.64 2.68 -14.97
C LYS A 56 12.76 1.91 -15.65
N LYS A 57 12.50 0.62 -15.88
CA LYS A 57 13.44 -0.33 -16.50
C LYS A 57 14.05 0.25 -17.79
N ALA A 58 15.36 0.09 -17.94
CA ALA A 58 16.11 0.45 -19.15
C ALA A 58 15.98 1.93 -19.56
N TYR A 59 15.69 2.83 -18.62
CA TYR A 59 15.79 4.26 -18.87
C TYR A 59 17.25 4.65 -19.15
N LYS A 60 17.48 5.34 -20.25
CA LYS A 60 18.75 5.98 -20.59
C LYS A 60 18.49 7.47 -20.80
N LYS A 61 19.20 8.33 -20.06
CA LYS A 61 19.03 9.79 -20.09
C LYS A 61 19.18 10.37 -21.50
N ASP A 62 20.03 9.74 -22.32
CA ASP A 62 20.40 10.23 -23.66
C ASP A 62 19.75 9.44 -24.82
N ALA A 63 18.86 8.49 -24.54
CA ALA A 63 18.19 7.75 -25.60
C ALA A 63 17.04 8.56 -26.22
N LYS A 64 16.99 8.61 -27.56
CA LYS A 64 15.91 9.26 -28.33
C LYS A 64 14.50 8.74 -27.99
N SER A 65 14.42 7.50 -27.48
CA SER A 65 13.17 6.89 -27.01
C SER A 65 13.46 5.87 -25.91
N ASN A 66 12.80 6.02 -24.76
CA ASN A 66 12.77 4.99 -23.73
C ASN A 66 11.49 4.15 -23.87
N LYS A 67 11.63 2.83 -24.00
CA LYS A 67 10.49 1.91 -24.23
C LYS A 67 9.42 1.97 -23.12
N TYR A 68 9.84 2.27 -21.88
CA TYR A 68 8.99 2.21 -20.69
C TYR A 68 8.62 3.59 -20.12
N ALA A 69 9.22 4.67 -20.62
CA ALA A 69 8.92 6.04 -20.20
C ALA A 69 8.33 6.82 -21.38
N ASN A 70 7.10 7.30 -21.21
CA ASN A 70 6.47 8.21 -22.16
C ASN A 70 7.04 9.62 -21.97
N LYS A 71 7.10 10.41 -23.06
CA LYS A 71 7.66 11.77 -23.05
C LYS A 71 7.14 12.68 -21.93
N PRO A 72 5.82 12.66 -21.57
CA PRO A 72 5.34 13.47 -20.45
C PRO A 72 5.91 13.06 -19.09
N ALA A 73 6.07 11.75 -18.82
CA ALA A 73 6.66 11.31 -17.55
C ALA A 73 8.16 11.63 -17.45
N GLU A 74 8.87 11.59 -18.58
CA GLU A 74 10.26 12.06 -18.64
C GLU A 74 10.35 13.57 -18.39
N GLY A 75 9.48 14.36 -19.04
CA GLY A 75 9.43 15.81 -18.82
C GLY A 75 9.11 16.18 -17.37
N HIS A 76 8.23 15.42 -16.72
CA HIS A 76 7.91 15.60 -15.31
C HIS A 76 9.09 15.30 -14.40
N ALA A 77 9.76 14.15 -14.59
CA ALA A 77 10.90 13.76 -13.78
C ALA A 77 12.15 14.64 -14.00
N LYS A 78 12.33 15.18 -15.21
CA LYS A 78 13.41 16.12 -15.54
C LYS A 78 13.38 17.39 -14.69
N LYS A 79 12.20 17.86 -14.25
CA LYS A 79 12.10 19.02 -13.35
C LYS A 79 12.77 18.78 -11.99
N ALA A 80 12.88 17.51 -11.58
CA ALA A 80 13.52 17.09 -10.34
C ALA A 80 14.91 16.46 -10.55
N ASP A 81 15.48 16.59 -11.76
CA ASP A 81 16.68 15.88 -12.24
C ASP A 81 16.68 14.37 -11.92
N ALA A 82 15.48 13.77 -11.85
CA ALA A 82 15.30 12.38 -11.50
C ALA A 82 15.07 11.53 -12.75
N ALA A 83 15.47 10.26 -12.69
CA ALA A 83 14.98 9.28 -13.64
C ALA A 83 13.45 9.10 -13.49
N PRO A 84 12.72 8.85 -14.60
CA PRO A 84 11.28 8.66 -14.53
C PRO A 84 10.96 7.42 -13.70
N LYS A 85 10.24 7.64 -12.61
CA LYS A 85 9.91 6.61 -11.62
C LYS A 85 8.74 5.75 -12.08
N ARG A 86 8.74 4.49 -11.65
CA ARG A 86 7.71 3.48 -11.96
C ARG A 86 6.44 3.73 -11.16
N PHE A 87 6.60 4.06 -9.89
CA PHE A 87 5.51 4.34 -8.99
C PHE A 87 5.61 5.76 -8.49
N ILE A 88 4.51 6.50 -8.53
CA ILE A 88 4.41 7.87 -8.07
C ILE A 88 3.18 7.97 -7.17
N ARG A 89 3.36 8.53 -5.98
CA ARG A 89 2.28 8.74 -5.00
C ARG A 89 2.41 10.10 -4.34
N GLU A 90 1.28 10.61 -3.87
CA GLU A 90 1.21 11.86 -3.13
C GLU A 90 0.99 11.58 -1.64
N PHE A 91 1.80 12.21 -0.80
CA PHE A 91 1.62 12.29 0.63
C PHE A 91 1.07 13.66 0.98
N ARG A 92 -0.13 13.70 1.57
CA ARG A 92 -0.81 14.93 2.00
C ARG A 92 -0.48 15.23 3.46
N ASN A 93 -0.71 16.48 3.90
CA ASN A 93 -0.49 16.94 5.28
C ASN A 93 0.98 16.79 5.72
N VAL A 94 1.87 17.07 4.78
CA VAL A 94 3.32 17.07 4.99
C VAL A 94 3.78 18.52 5.12
N ASP A 95 4.86 18.74 5.87
CA ASP A 95 5.56 20.01 5.88
C ASP A 95 6.25 20.23 4.53
N VAL A 96 5.68 21.06 3.66
CA VAL A 96 6.16 21.21 2.28
C VAL A 96 7.52 21.91 2.26
N ASP A 97 7.80 22.73 3.27
CA ASP A 97 9.04 23.52 3.39
C ASP A 97 10.23 22.67 3.84
N ALA A 98 9.97 21.51 4.45
CA ALA A 98 11.01 20.59 4.92
C ALA A 98 11.61 19.71 3.82
N TYR A 99 11.01 19.68 2.63
CA TYR A 99 11.47 18.88 1.51
C TYR A 99 12.01 19.77 0.40
N GLU A 100 12.81 19.26 -0.52
CA GLU A 100 13.17 19.92 -1.78
C GLU A 100 12.86 19.04 -2.99
N VAL A 101 12.56 19.67 -4.14
CA VAL A 101 12.35 18.91 -5.38
C VAL A 101 13.70 18.31 -5.79
N GLY A 102 13.74 16.99 -6.01
CA GLY A 102 14.97 16.23 -6.27
C GLY A 102 15.60 15.59 -5.03
N GLN A 103 15.13 15.91 -3.82
CA GLN A 103 15.64 15.31 -2.59
C GLN A 103 15.32 13.81 -2.50
N GLU A 104 16.29 13.00 -2.06
CA GLU A 104 16.07 11.59 -1.71
C GLU A 104 15.47 11.47 -0.31
N VAL A 105 14.38 10.70 -0.17
CA VAL A 105 13.75 10.36 1.10
C VAL A 105 14.26 8.99 1.55
N SER A 106 15.13 8.97 2.55
CA SER A 106 15.70 7.73 3.10
C SER A 106 14.80 7.09 4.16
N VAL A 107 15.09 5.83 4.47
CA VAL A 107 14.40 5.07 5.54
C VAL A 107 14.61 5.69 6.93
N ASP A 108 15.65 6.49 7.11
CA ASP A 108 16.02 7.20 8.36
C ASP A 108 14.96 8.20 8.83
N THR A 109 13.98 8.50 7.97
CA THR A 109 12.81 9.31 8.31
C THR A 109 11.99 8.67 9.45
N PHE A 110 12.06 7.35 9.60
CA PHE A 110 11.41 6.56 10.64
C PHE A 110 12.40 6.09 11.70
N VAL A 111 11.93 5.95 12.92
CA VAL A 111 12.71 5.44 14.06
C VAL A 111 12.08 4.13 14.57
N ALA A 112 12.88 3.26 15.17
CA ALA A 112 12.36 2.10 15.88
C ALA A 112 11.37 2.54 16.98
N GLY A 113 10.23 1.85 17.09
CA GLY A 113 9.11 2.19 17.94
C GLY A 113 8.05 3.10 17.28
N ASP A 114 8.31 3.67 16.11
CA ASP A 114 7.31 4.49 15.41
C ASP A 114 6.09 3.67 15.01
N VAL A 115 4.91 4.27 15.18
CA VAL A 115 3.64 3.67 14.78
C VAL A 115 3.23 4.19 13.40
N ILE A 116 3.08 3.28 12.45
CA ILE A 116 2.84 3.54 11.03
C ILE A 116 1.55 2.90 10.52
N ASP A 117 1.00 3.50 9.47
CA ASP A 117 -0.07 2.94 8.66
C ASP A 117 0.51 2.51 7.32
N VAL A 118 0.26 1.26 6.91
CA VAL A 118 0.80 0.71 5.66
C VAL A 118 -0.33 0.40 4.69
N THR A 119 -0.27 1.05 3.53
CA THR A 119 -1.24 0.90 2.44
C THR A 119 -0.64 0.09 1.31
N GLY A 120 -1.42 -0.83 0.75
CA GLY A 120 -0.98 -1.65 -0.38
C GLY A 120 -2.15 -2.31 -1.09
N VAL A 121 -1.88 -2.87 -2.27
CA VAL A 121 -2.89 -3.61 -3.03
C VAL A 121 -2.94 -5.05 -2.51
N SER A 122 -4.06 -5.44 -1.91
CA SER A 122 -4.30 -6.77 -1.38
C SER A 122 -4.15 -7.87 -2.46
N LYS A 123 -3.73 -9.08 -2.05
CA LYS A 123 -3.60 -10.23 -2.98
C LYS A 123 -4.95 -10.52 -3.65
N GLY A 124 -5.00 -10.47 -4.97
CA GLY A 124 -6.17 -10.88 -5.75
C GLY A 124 -6.49 -12.36 -5.51
N LYS A 125 -7.78 -12.68 -5.34
CA LYS A 125 -8.27 -14.04 -5.16
C LYS A 125 -9.13 -14.51 -6.33
N GLY A 126 -9.43 -13.66 -7.32
CA GLY A 126 -10.33 -13.99 -8.42
C GLY A 126 -11.81 -13.94 -8.00
N PHE A 127 -12.68 -14.59 -8.76
CA PHE A 127 -14.10 -14.70 -8.41
C PHE A 127 -14.28 -15.70 -7.27
N GLN A 128 -14.91 -15.26 -6.17
CA GLN A 128 -15.09 -16.06 -4.97
C GLN A 128 -16.56 -16.22 -4.61
N GLY A 129 -16.91 -17.41 -4.15
CA GLY A 129 -18.24 -17.71 -3.60
C GLY A 129 -18.54 -16.92 -2.32
N ALA A 130 -19.81 -16.85 -1.96
CA ALA A 130 -20.27 -16.01 -0.85
C ALA A 130 -19.70 -16.44 0.52
N ILE A 131 -19.46 -17.75 0.72
CA ILE A 131 -18.80 -18.28 1.93
C ILE A 131 -17.40 -17.66 2.11
N LYS A 132 -16.53 -17.74 1.10
CA LYS A 132 -15.16 -17.23 1.21
C LYS A 132 -15.08 -15.70 1.18
N ARG A 133 -15.96 -15.05 0.44
CA ARG A 133 -15.96 -13.59 0.28
C ARG A 133 -16.55 -12.87 1.50
N HIS A 134 -17.62 -13.41 2.07
CA HIS A 134 -18.45 -12.75 3.08
C HIS A 134 -18.64 -13.53 4.38
N GLY A 135 -18.04 -14.73 4.50
CA GLY A 135 -18.14 -15.56 5.70
C GLY A 135 -19.51 -16.21 5.90
N GLN A 136 -20.30 -16.41 4.83
CA GLN A 136 -21.59 -17.11 4.94
C GLN A 136 -21.42 -18.56 5.40
N SER A 137 -22.42 -19.07 6.11
CA SER A 137 -22.51 -20.48 6.49
C SER A 137 -22.81 -21.37 5.29
N ARG A 138 -22.38 -22.62 5.36
CA ARG A 138 -22.79 -23.68 4.41
C ARG A 138 -24.16 -24.23 4.77
N GLY A 139 -24.86 -24.80 3.79
CA GLY A 139 -26.00 -25.68 4.05
C GLY A 139 -25.58 -27.06 4.59
N PRO A 140 -26.53 -27.93 4.95
CA PRO A 140 -26.26 -29.30 5.39
C PRO A 140 -25.46 -30.08 4.34
N MET A 141 -24.54 -30.93 4.79
CA MET A 141 -23.76 -31.84 3.93
C MET A 141 -24.44 -33.20 3.76
N SER A 142 -25.39 -33.55 4.63
CA SER A 142 -26.17 -34.78 4.64
C SER A 142 -27.67 -34.47 4.47
N HIS A 143 -28.52 -35.49 4.60
CA HIS A 143 -29.99 -35.39 4.51
C HIS A 143 -30.51 -34.87 3.16
N GLY A 144 -29.89 -35.28 2.04
CA GLY A 144 -30.40 -34.99 0.69
C GLY A 144 -30.25 -33.54 0.22
N SER A 145 -29.43 -32.74 0.92
CA SER A 145 -29.19 -31.34 0.54
C SER A 145 -28.35 -31.23 -0.74
N HIS A 146 -28.82 -30.44 -1.71
CA HIS A 146 -28.04 -30.01 -2.89
C HIS A 146 -27.50 -28.57 -2.76
N PHE A 147 -27.75 -27.91 -1.63
CA PHE A 147 -27.43 -26.50 -1.39
C PHE A 147 -26.29 -26.33 -0.39
N HIS A 148 -25.16 -27.01 -0.64
CA HIS A 148 -24.04 -26.98 0.32
C HIS A 148 -23.37 -25.60 0.43
N ARG A 149 -23.17 -24.88 -0.68
CA ARG A 149 -22.35 -23.64 -0.71
C ARG A 149 -23.01 -22.45 -1.41
N ALA A 150 -24.29 -22.61 -1.77
CA ALA A 150 -25.08 -21.56 -2.41
C ALA A 150 -25.48 -20.48 -1.40
N PRO A 151 -25.74 -19.23 -1.84
CA PRO A 151 -25.96 -18.08 -0.96
C PRO A 151 -27.30 -18.06 -0.20
N GLY A 152 -28.21 -19.02 -0.46
CA GLY A 152 -29.55 -19.04 0.11
C GLY A 152 -30.48 -17.95 -0.48
N SER A 153 -31.47 -17.53 0.29
CA SER A 153 -32.42 -16.48 -0.14
C SER A 153 -31.72 -15.13 -0.32
N VAL A 154 -32.11 -14.40 -1.38
CA VAL A 154 -31.53 -13.10 -1.75
C VAL A 154 -32.50 -11.92 -1.60
N GLY A 155 -33.75 -12.17 -1.19
CA GLY A 155 -34.76 -11.13 -1.04
C GLY A 155 -36.15 -11.70 -0.71
N MET A 156 -37.08 -10.80 -0.41
CA MET A 156 -38.50 -11.12 -0.16
C MET A 156 -39.29 -11.18 -1.47
N ALA A 157 -40.36 -11.97 -1.50
CA ALA A 157 -41.16 -12.19 -2.71
C ALA A 157 -42.09 -11.02 -3.06
N SER A 158 -42.97 -10.58 -2.14
CA SER A 158 -44.07 -9.65 -2.48
C SER A 158 -43.73 -8.18 -2.21
N ASP A 159 -43.23 -7.85 -1.02
CA ASP A 159 -42.81 -6.49 -0.67
C ASP A 159 -41.41 -6.60 -0.03
N ALA A 160 -40.30 -6.09 -0.59
CA ALA A 160 -40.08 -5.11 -1.64
C ALA A 160 -39.87 -5.65 -3.07
N SER A 161 -40.13 -6.94 -3.33
CA SER A 161 -40.00 -7.60 -4.66
C SER A 161 -38.66 -7.37 -5.40
N ARG A 162 -37.57 -7.10 -4.67
CA ARG A 162 -36.27 -6.78 -5.26
C ARG A 162 -35.12 -7.16 -4.34
N VAL A 163 -33.94 -7.33 -4.93
CA VAL A 163 -32.68 -7.44 -4.18
C VAL A 163 -32.22 -6.04 -3.77
N PHE A 164 -31.98 -5.83 -2.48
CA PHE A 164 -31.45 -4.57 -1.97
C PHE A 164 -29.98 -4.36 -2.39
N LYS A 165 -29.60 -3.10 -2.64
CA LYS A 165 -28.20 -2.73 -2.92
C LYS A 165 -27.32 -3.11 -1.72
N GLY A 166 -26.14 -3.65 -1.98
CA GLY A 166 -25.21 -4.11 -0.93
C GLY A 166 -25.45 -5.54 -0.45
N GLN A 167 -26.44 -6.26 -1.00
CA GLN A 167 -26.63 -7.69 -0.69
C GLN A 167 -25.35 -8.49 -0.95
N LYS A 168 -24.95 -9.26 0.07
CA LYS A 168 -23.67 -9.99 0.08
C LYS A 168 -23.72 -11.21 -0.85
N MET A 169 -23.27 -11.02 -2.08
CA MET A 169 -23.24 -12.06 -3.12
C MET A 169 -21.82 -12.46 -3.55
N PRO A 170 -21.64 -13.60 -4.25
CA PRO A 170 -20.37 -13.98 -4.88
C PRO A 170 -19.81 -12.87 -5.77
N GLY A 171 -18.50 -12.87 -5.98
CA GLY A 171 -17.86 -11.88 -6.84
C GLY A 171 -16.35 -11.83 -6.68
N ARG A 172 -15.71 -10.91 -7.43
CA ARG A 172 -14.26 -10.71 -7.36
C ARG A 172 -13.85 -10.27 -5.94
N MET A 173 -12.86 -10.97 -5.39
CA MET A 173 -12.30 -10.70 -4.06
C MET A 173 -10.80 -10.39 -4.16
N GLY A 174 -10.34 -9.41 -3.37
CA GLY A 174 -8.95 -8.96 -3.36
C GLY A 174 -8.57 -8.10 -4.56
N GLY A 175 -7.34 -7.60 -4.58
CA GLY A 175 -6.90 -6.59 -5.56
C GLY A 175 -7.38 -5.17 -5.20
N ASN A 176 -7.97 -4.99 -4.03
CA ASN A 176 -8.36 -3.69 -3.49
C ASN A 176 -7.17 -3.05 -2.77
N THR A 177 -7.09 -1.72 -2.81
CA THR A 177 -6.21 -0.95 -1.92
C THR A 177 -6.72 -1.08 -0.49
N VAL A 178 -5.85 -1.53 0.41
CA VAL A 178 -6.16 -1.74 1.83
C VAL A 178 -5.07 -1.08 2.66
N THR A 179 -5.46 -0.45 3.75
CA THR A 179 -4.56 0.10 4.76
C THR A 179 -4.65 -0.74 6.02
N VAL A 180 -3.51 -1.21 6.50
CA VAL A 180 -3.39 -1.81 7.83
C VAL A 180 -2.82 -0.74 8.75
N GLN A 181 -3.54 -0.44 9.82
CA GLN A 181 -3.23 0.66 10.72
C GLN A 181 -2.48 0.21 11.96
N ASN A 182 -1.77 1.14 12.59
CA ASN A 182 -1.09 0.95 13.87
C ASN A 182 -0.09 -0.20 13.89
N LEU A 183 0.71 -0.31 12.82
CA LEU A 183 1.85 -1.23 12.80
C LEU A 183 3.07 -0.55 13.43
N GLU A 184 3.86 -1.32 14.15
CA GLU A 184 5.06 -0.82 14.84
C GLU A 184 6.30 -1.06 13.97
N VAL A 185 7.17 -0.06 13.87
CA VAL A 185 8.50 -0.22 13.28
C VAL A 185 9.40 -0.86 14.32
N VAL A 186 9.88 -2.07 14.06
CA VAL A 186 10.76 -2.79 15.01
C VAL A 186 12.20 -2.35 14.86
N GLN A 187 12.65 -2.18 13.62
CA GLN A 187 14.01 -1.77 13.31
C GLN A 187 14.06 -1.11 11.94
N VAL A 188 14.97 -0.15 11.79
CA VAL A 188 15.32 0.46 10.52
C VAL A 188 16.77 0.11 10.20
N ASP A 189 17.00 -0.46 9.03
CA ASP A 189 18.33 -0.80 8.51
C ASP A 189 18.65 0.15 7.36
N THR A 190 19.55 1.08 7.64
CA THR A 190 19.93 2.18 6.74
C THR A 190 20.87 1.70 5.63
N GLU A 191 21.72 0.71 5.92
CA GLU A 191 22.67 0.12 4.96
C GLU A 191 21.94 -0.64 3.86
N ASN A 192 21.00 -1.51 4.25
CA ASN A 192 20.20 -2.27 3.30
C ASN A 192 18.99 -1.49 2.75
N LYS A 193 18.71 -0.30 3.30
CA LYS A 193 17.55 0.55 2.99
C LYS A 193 16.22 -0.18 3.21
N VAL A 194 16.08 -0.80 4.38
CA VAL A 194 14.98 -1.68 4.75
C VAL A 194 14.33 -1.24 6.06
N ILE A 195 13.01 -1.38 6.15
CA ILE A 195 12.21 -1.17 7.36
C ILE A 195 11.59 -2.51 7.77
N LEU A 196 11.78 -2.89 9.03
CA LEU A 196 11.14 -4.05 9.64
C LEU A 196 9.85 -3.62 10.33
N VAL A 197 8.72 -4.04 9.78
CA VAL A 197 7.39 -3.69 10.29
C VAL A 197 6.79 -4.88 11.03
N LYS A 198 6.38 -4.70 12.28
CA LYS A 198 5.71 -5.73 13.08
C LYS A 198 4.40 -6.16 12.42
N GLY A 199 4.26 -7.46 12.20
CA GLY A 199 3.05 -8.07 11.66
C GLY A 199 2.93 -8.05 10.14
N ASN A 200 1.68 -7.98 9.67
CA ASN A 200 1.32 -8.26 8.28
C ASN A 200 1.08 -6.98 7.47
N VAL A 201 1.84 -6.82 6.39
CA VAL A 201 1.63 -5.75 5.40
C VAL A 201 0.74 -6.23 4.25
N PRO A 202 -0.22 -5.43 3.74
CA PRO A 202 -1.08 -5.83 2.63
C PRO A 202 -0.29 -6.09 1.34
N GLY A 203 -0.71 -7.12 0.60
CA GLY A 203 -0.24 -7.39 -0.77
C GLY A 203 0.74 -8.56 -0.94
N PRO A 204 1.11 -8.85 -2.20
CA PRO A 204 2.04 -9.93 -2.55
C PRO A 204 3.50 -9.57 -2.26
N LYS A 205 4.38 -10.59 -2.29
CA LYS A 205 5.83 -10.39 -2.33
C LYS A 205 6.18 -9.57 -3.59
N LYS A 206 7.12 -8.62 -3.46
CA LYS A 206 7.49 -7.59 -4.44
C LYS A 206 6.37 -6.58 -4.78
N GLY A 207 5.28 -6.55 -4.02
CA GLY A 207 4.23 -5.55 -4.17
C GLY A 207 4.68 -4.18 -3.68
N LEU A 208 4.18 -3.11 -4.32
CA LEU A 208 4.33 -1.74 -3.84
C LEU A 208 3.55 -1.58 -2.54
N VAL A 209 4.19 -0.97 -1.55
CA VAL A 209 3.59 -0.57 -0.30
C VAL A 209 3.92 0.88 -0.03
N GLU A 210 2.99 1.55 0.61
CA GLU A 210 3.07 2.94 0.98
C GLU A 210 3.00 3.01 2.50
N ILE A 211 4.07 3.52 3.12
CA ILE A 211 4.21 3.65 4.56
C ILE A 211 4.01 5.11 4.93
N ARG A 212 3.15 5.37 5.90
CA ARG A 212 2.88 6.71 6.45
C ARG A 212 2.90 6.67 7.97
N THR A 213 3.18 7.78 8.62
CA THR A 213 2.92 7.93 10.05
C THR A 213 1.45 7.63 10.37
N SER A 214 1.17 6.90 11.45
CA SER A 214 -0.19 6.55 11.84
C SER A 214 -1.06 7.79 12.08
N ILE A 215 -2.29 7.77 11.58
CA ILE A 215 -3.24 8.86 11.82
C ILE A 215 -3.78 8.80 13.27
N LYS A 216 -3.90 7.60 13.84
CA LYS A 216 -4.57 7.37 15.13
C LYS A 216 -3.64 7.47 16.33
N LYS A 217 -2.43 6.94 16.20
CA LYS A 217 -1.42 6.89 17.26
C LYS A 217 -0.14 7.64 16.90
N GLY A 218 -0.12 8.35 15.77
CA GLY A 218 1.07 9.07 15.34
C GLY A 218 1.59 9.98 16.44
N ASN A 219 2.89 9.87 16.70
CA ASN A 219 3.61 10.74 17.61
C ASN A 219 3.26 12.19 17.28
N LYS A 220 2.59 12.86 18.23
CA LYS A 220 2.51 14.32 18.26
C LYS A 220 3.85 14.85 18.73
#